data_AF-A0A2E8YXR3-F1
#
_entry.id   AF-A0A2E8YXR3-F1
#
_cell.length_a   1.000
_cell.length_b   1.000
_cell.length_c   1.000
_cell.angle_alpha   90.00
_cell.angle_beta   90.00
_cell.angle_gamma   90.00
#
_symmetry.space_group_name_H-M   'P 1'
#
loop_
_entity.id
_entity.type
_entity.pdbx_description
1 polymer ?
#
loop_
_entity_poly.entity_id
_entity_poly.type
_entity_poly.pdbx_seq_one_letter_code
_entity_poly.pdbx_strand_id
1 'polypeptide(L)'
;MTERRTLHLVLRGPGDPTLTWAMTVLYAAKQARLRGLTATAGRVELHPGEPDVVPELLEAWLVLGTPAQAATDAAPGRQADVDRLAEDVVRAAQERADRDGTRLTVEPDAS
;
A
#
# COMPACT_ATOMS: atom_id res chain seq x y z
N MET A 1 17.19 -0.48 14.33
CA MET A 1 16.39 -1.34 13.41
C MET A 1 15.43 -0.43 12.66
N THR A 2 15.32 -0.55 11.34
CA THR A 2 14.35 0.26 10.57
C THR A 2 12.96 -0.30 10.79
N GLU A 3 12.08 0.49 11.40
CA GLU A 3 10.66 0.13 11.57
C GLU A 3 9.98 0.14 10.22
N ARG A 4 9.49 -1.03 9.82
CA ARG A 4 8.87 -1.25 8.52
C ARG A 4 7.68 -2.17 8.66
N ARG A 5 6.73 -1.99 7.76
CA ARG A 5 5.58 -2.86 7.57
C ARG A 5 5.30 -2.97 6.08
N THR A 6 5.13 -4.18 5.60
CA THR A 6 4.72 -4.43 4.22
C THR A 6 3.23 -4.76 4.20
N LEU A 7 2.52 -4.21 3.23
CA LEU A 7 1.13 -4.56 2.94
C LEU A 7 1.11 -5.30 1.61
N HIS A 8 0.67 -6.56 1.66
CA HIS A 8 0.41 -7.37 0.48
C HIS A 8 -1.07 -7.19 0.09
N LEU A 9 -1.31 -6.52 -1.03
CA LEU A 9 -2.64 -6.13 -1.51
C LEU A 9 -2.98 -6.87 -2.79
N VAL A 10 -4.13 -7.55 -2.79
CA VAL A 10 -4.69 -8.25 -3.96
C VAL A 10 -5.98 -7.55 -4.37
N LEU A 11 -6.02 -7.04 -5.60
CA LEU A 11 -7.15 -6.34 -6.19
C LEU A 11 -7.73 -7.13 -7.36
N ARG A 12 -9.04 -7.33 -7.37
CA ARG A 12 -9.80 -8.02 -8.43
C ARG A 12 -11.16 -7.38 -8.65
N GLY A 13 -11.85 -7.68 -9.74
CA GLY A 13 -13.26 -7.30 -9.93
C GLY A 13 -13.54 -6.70 -11.31
N PRO A 14 -14.78 -6.25 -11.55
CA PRO A 14 -15.18 -5.68 -12.84
C PRO A 14 -14.65 -4.26 -13.12
N GLY A 15 -14.19 -3.53 -12.09
CA GLY A 15 -13.50 -2.24 -12.27
C GLY A 15 -12.00 -2.39 -12.56
N ASP A 16 -11.34 -1.30 -12.93
CA ASP A 16 -9.89 -1.28 -13.19
C ASP A 16 -9.08 -1.28 -11.87
N PRO A 17 -8.39 -2.39 -11.52
CA PRO A 17 -7.64 -2.48 -10.27
C PRO A 17 -6.40 -1.58 -10.26
N THR A 18 -5.89 -1.17 -11.42
CA THR A 18 -4.75 -0.26 -11.54
C THR A 18 -5.08 1.13 -11.00
N LEU A 19 -6.31 1.62 -11.26
CA LEU A 19 -6.76 2.91 -10.73
C LEU A 19 -6.95 2.89 -9.21
N THR A 20 -7.49 1.79 -8.67
CA THR A 20 -7.61 1.60 -7.22
C THR A 20 -6.23 1.55 -6.56
N TRP A 21 -5.29 0.81 -7.14
CA TRP A 21 -3.91 0.73 -6.66
C TRP A 21 -3.20 2.08 -6.70
N ALA A 22 -3.27 2.79 -7.84
CA ALA A 22 -2.63 4.10 -7.99
C ALA A 22 -3.12 5.10 -6.92
N MET A 23 -4.44 5.15 -6.68
CA MET A 23 -5.01 5.99 -5.64
C MET A 23 -4.58 5.57 -4.23
N THR A 24 -4.47 4.27 -3.97
CA THR A 24 -3.97 3.72 -2.70
C THR A 24 -2.54 4.17 -2.43
N VAL A 25 -1.64 4.05 -3.40
CA VAL A 25 -0.24 4.46 -3.29
C VAL A 25 -0.11 5.97 -3.07
N LEU A 26 -0.84 6.78 -3.84
CA LEU A 26 -0.82 8.24 -3.71
C LEU A 26 -1.34 8.69 -2.34
N TYR A 27 -2.41 8.05 -1.85
CA TYR A 27 -2.93 8.29 -0.51
C TYR A 27 -1.89 7.91 0.55
N ALA A 28 -1.29 6.72 0.46
CA ALA A 28 -0.28 6.26 1.40
C ALA A 28 0.93 7.19 1.45
N ALA A 29 1.47 7.58 0.29
CA ALA A 29 2.58 8.52 0.19
C ALA A 29 2.23 9.87 0.84
N LYS A 30 1.02 10.39 0.59
CA LYS A 30 0.54 11.63 1.20
C LYS A 30 0.45 11.51 2.73
N GLN A 31 -0.18 10.46 3.25
CA GLN A 31 -0.34 10.27 4.69
C GLN A 31 0.99 10.02 5.39
N ALA A 32 1.87 9.23 4.79
CA ALA A 32 3.20 8.97 5.32
C ALA A 32 3.99 10.28 5.48
N ARG A 33 3.99 11.14 4.45
CA ARG A 33 4.67 12.44 4.50
C ARG A 33 4.15 13.33 5.64
N LEU A 34 2.84 13.36 5.88
CA LEU A 34 2.24 14.14 6.98
C LEU A 34 2.68 13.64 8.37
N ARG A 35 3.10 12.37 8.47
CA ARG A 35 3.56 11.71 9.71
C ARG A 35 5.09 11.64 9.83
N GLY A 36 5.83 12.18 8.85
CA GLY A 36 7.28 12.00 8.77
C GLY A 36 7.70 10.54 8.59
N LEU A 37 6.84 9.74 7.95
CA LEU A 37 7.05 8.34 7.57
C LEU A 37 7.28 8.25 6.05
N THR A 38 7.58 7.04 5.57
CA THR A 38 7.72 6.71 4.16
C THR A 38 6.67 5.69 3.72
N ALA A 39 6.26 5.76 2.46
CA ALA A 39 5.45 4.75 1.79
C ALA A 39 5.98 4.59 0.36
N THR A 40 6.31 3.35 -0.01
CA THR A 40 6.96 3.03 -1.29
C THR A 40 6.25 1.85 -1.93
N ALA A 41 5.79 2.04 -3.18
CA ALA A 41 5.36 0.91 -4.01
C ALA A 41 6.58 0.03 -4.30
N GLY A 42 6.55 -1.21 -3.83
CA GLY A 42 7.59 -2.20 -4.04
C GLY A 42 7.37 -2.94 -5.36
N ARG A 43 6.88 -4.18 -5.26
CA ARG A 43 6.53 -5.01 -6.42
C ARG A 43 5.06 -4.82 -6.79
N VAL A 44 4.75 -4.92 -8.08
CA VAL A 44 3.40 -4.94 -8.63
C VAL A 44 3.36 -5.97 -9.75
N GLU A 45 2.36 -6.83 -9.73
CA GLU A 45 2.08 -7.85 -10.73
C GLU A 45 0.68 -7.66 -11.29
N LEU A 46 0.55 -7.78 -12.61
CA LEU A 46 -0.69 -7.56 -13.34
C LEU A 46 -1.00 -8.80 -14.17
N HIS A 47 -2.26 -9.23 -14.14
CA HIS A 47 -2.74 -10.36 -14.94
C HIS A 47 -4.13 -10.07 -15.52
N PRO A 48 -4.29 -10.04 -16.86
CA PRO A 48 -3.23 -9.88 -17.88
C PRO A 48 -2.34 -8.65 -17.63
N GLY A 49 -1.12 -8.64 -18.18
CA GLY A 49 -0.10 -7.59 -17.98
C GLY A 49 0.23 -6.79 -19.23
N GLU A 50 -0.53 -7.02 -20.30
CA GLU A 50 -0.40 -6.39 -21.60
C GLU A 50 -0.73 -4.89 -21.50
N PRO A 51 0.03 -4.01 -22.18
CA PRO A 51 -0.08 -2.56 -22.00
C PRO A 51 -1.41 -1.95 -22.50
N ASP A 52 -2.13 -2.67 -23.35
CA ASP A 52 -3.40 -2.28 -23.96
C ASP A 52 -4.60 -3.04 -23.37
N VAL A 53 -4.40 -3.79 -22.28
CA VAL A 53 -5.44 -4.58 -21.62
C VAL A 53 -5.57 -4.17 -20.17
N VAL A 54 -6.81 -3.93 -19.71
CA VAL A 54 -7.08 -3.70 -18.29
C VAL A 54 -6.90 -5.03 -17.54
N PRO A 55 -6.05 -5.08 -16.49
CA PRO A 55 -5.82 -6.29 -15.73
C PRO A 55 -7.08 -6.73 -14.96
N GLU A 56 -7.30 -8.03 -14.87
CA GLU A 56 -8.35 -8.64 -14.05
C GLU A 56 -7.90 -8.86 -12.59
N LEU A 57 -6.58 -8.96 -12.40
CA LEU A 57 -5.90 -9.16 -11.14
C LEU A 57 -4.68 -8.24 -11.05
N LEU A 58 -4.57 -7.52 -9.94
CA LEU A 58 -3.37 -6.82 -9.53
C LEU A 58 -2.94 -7.32 -8.15
N GLU A 59 -1.69 -7.75 -8.02
CA GLU A 59 -1.06 -8.13 -6.76
C GLU A 59 0.11 -7.19 -6.49
N ALA A 60 0.16 -6.56 -5.31
CA ALA A 60 1.13 -5.51 -5.04
C ALA A 60 1.60 -5.47 -3.58
N TRP A 61 2.83 -4.99 -3.40
CA TRP A 61 3.46 -4.84 -2.10
C TRP A 61 3.77 -3.37 -1.83
N LEU A 62 3.14 -2.82 -0.79
CA LEU A 62 3.38 -1.45 -0.34
C LEU A 62 4.22 -1.48 0.94
N VAL A 63 5.41 -0.89 0.87
CA VAL A 63 6.34 -0.83 2.00
C VAL A 63 6.16 0.49 2.74
N LEU A 64 5.77 0.42 4.01
CA LEU A 64 5.63 1.55 4.92
C LEU A 64 6.78 1.52 5.93
N GLY A 65 7.23 2.69 6.38
CA GLY A 65 8.26 2.72 7.41
C GLY A 65 8.78 4.10 7.76
N THR A 66 9.98 4.14 8.33
CA THR A 66 10.68 5.39 8.64
C THR A 66 11.78 5.70 7.61
N PRO A 67 12.11 6.99 7.38
CA PRO A 67 13.27 7.36 6.57
C PRO A 67 14.56 6.75 7.14
N ALA A 68 15.48 6.32 6.28
CA ALA A 68 16.72 5.67 6.71
C ALA A 68 17.55 6.55 7.67
N GLN A 69 17.53 7.86 7.47
CA GLN A 69 18.23 8.84 8.31
C GLN A 69 17.63 8.96 9.71
N ALA A 70 16.33 8.67 9.88
CA ALA A 70 15.65 8.69 11.17
C ALA A 70 15.81 7.38 11.95
N ALA A 71 16.33 6.31 11.32
CA ALA A 71 16.53 5.02 11.96
C ALA A 71 17.72 4.98 12.94
N THR A 72 18.62 5.96 12.87
CA THR A 72 19.80 6.09 13.74
C THR A 72 19.46 6.82 15.05
N ASP A 73 18.48 7.73 15.02
CA ASP A 73 18.02 8.55 16.16
C ASP A 73 16.72 7.99 16.78
N ALA A 74 16.46 6.68 16.62
CA ALA A 74 15.15 6.06 16.83
C ALA A 74 14.54 6.39 18.21
N ALA A 75 13.61 7.34 18.22
CA ALA A 75 12.74 7.61 19.35
C ALA A 75 11.76 6.43 19.53
N PRO A 76 11.47 5.99 20.76
CA PRO A 76 10.48 4.95 21.02
C PRO A 76 9.10 5.28 20.42
N GLY A 77 8.40 4.29 19.86
CA GLY A 77 6.98 4.40 19.47
C GLY A 77 6.71 4.61 17.97
N ARG A 78 7.75 4.67 17.14
CA ARG A 78 7.63 4.92 15.70
C ARG A 78 7.04 3.73 14.92
N GLN A 79 7.24 2.49 15.40
CA GLN A 79 6.51 1.32 14.89
C GLN A 79 4.98 1.48 15.01
N ALA A 80 4.48 2.01 16.13
CA ALA A 80 3.04 2.23 16.31
C ALA A 80 2.48 3.26 15.31
N ASP A 81 3.28 4.25 14.92
CA ASP A 81 2.88 5.21 13.87
C ASP A 81 2.83 4.57 12.48
N VAL A 82 3.76 3.65 12.19
CA VAL A 82 3.76 2.83 10.96
C VAL A 82 2.52 1.92 10.94
N ASP A 83 2.18 1.30 12.06
CA ASP A 83 1.00 0.44 12.17
C ASP A 83 -0.30 1.22 11.98
N ARG A 84 -0.44 2.39 12.61
CA ARG A 84 -1.59 3.29 12.38
C ARG A 84 -1.67 3.75 10.92
N LEU A 85 -0.53 4.02 10.27
CA LEU A 85 -0.50 4.35 8.84
C LEU A 85 -0.97 3.17 8.00
N ALA A 86 -0.56 1.95 8.32
CA ALA A 86 -0.99 0.76 7.63
C ALA A 86 -2.51 0.58 7.73
N GLU A 87 -3.08 0.71 8.93
CA GLU A 87 -4.53 0.62 9.17
C GLU A 87 -5.31 1.69 8.37
N ASP A 88 -4.86 2.94 8.40
CA ASP A 88 -5.49 4.02 7.65
C ASP A 88 -5.42 3.83 6.13
N VAL A 89 -4.31 3.30 5.63
CA VAL A 89 -4.13 3.00 4.21
C VAL A 89 -5.05 1.85 3.78
N VAL A 90 -5.12 0.77 4.55
CA VAL A 90 -6.01 -0.37 4.26
C VAL A 90 -7.47 0.08 4.24
N ARG A 91 -7.90 0.86 5.24
CA ARG A 91 -9.27 1.39 5.28
C ARG A 91 -9.58 2.27 4.07
N ALA A 92 -8.71 3.24 3.76
CA ALA A 92 -8.91 4.12 2.61
C ALA A 92 -8.88 3.36 1.27
N ALA A 93 -8.07 2.31 1.17
CA ALA A 93 -8.00 1.45 0.00
C ALA A 93 -9.28 0.61 -0.18
N GLN A 94 -9.87 0.10 0.91
CA GLN A 94 -11.17 -0.58 0.89
C GLN A 94 -12.28 0.37 0.43
N GLU A 95 -12.37 1.56 1.04
CA GLU A 95 -13.33 2.61 0.64
C GLU A 95 -13.14 3.06 -0.83
N ARG A 96 -11.91 2.97 -1.36
CA ARG A 96 -11.64 3.26 -2.76
C ARG A 96 -12.04 2.10 -3.67
N ALA A 97 -11.73 0.87 -3.29
CA ALA A 97 -12.07 -0.33 -4.05
C ALA A 97 -13.59 -0.44 -4.26
N ASP A 98 -14.37 -0.22 -3.19
CA ASP A 98 -15.83 -0.22 -3.26
C ASP A 98 -16.38 0.81 -4.26
N ARG A 99 -15.77 2.01 -4.34
CA ARG A 99 -16.17 3.06 -5.29
C ARG A 99 -15.75 2.76 -6.72
N ASP A 100 -14.62 2.08 -6.90
CA ASP A 100 -14.08 1.74 -8.22
C ASP A 100 -14.69 0.46 -8.80
N GLY A 101 -15.49 -0.28 -8.01
CA GLY A 101 -16.02 -1.57 -8.43
C GLY A 101 -14.96 -2.68 -8.39
N THR A 102 -13.95 -2.54 -7.56
CA THR A 102 -12.91 -3.55 -7.31
C THR A 102 -13.07 -4.11 -5.90
N ARG A 103 -12.42 -5.23 -5.63
CA ARG A 103 -12.37 -5.92 -4.33
C ARG A 103 -10.93 -5.98 -3.89
N LEU A 104 -10.66 -5.43 -2.72
CA LEU A 104 -9.37 -5.53 -2.05
C LEU A 104 -9.35 -6.66 -1.03
N THR A 105 -8.34 -7.52 -1.13
CA THR A 105 -7.93 -8.44 -0.06
C THR A 105 -6.53 -8.04 0.41
N VAL A 106 -6.32 -8.03 1.73
CA VAL A 106 -4.99 -7.90 2.32
C VAL A 106 -4.53 -9.31 2.69
N GLU A 107 -3.49 -9.78 2.02
CA GLU A 107 -2.93 -11.10 2.28
C GLU A 107 -1.84 -11.00 3.36
N PRO A 108 -1.54 -12.10 4.07
CA PRO A 108 -0.35 -12.19 4.89
C PRO A 108 0.90 -11.91 4.04
N ASP A 109 1.93 -11.33 4.65
CA ASP A 109 3.22 -11.18 3.98
C ASP A 109 3.71 -12.56 3.52
N ALA A 110 3.84 -12.74 2.20
CA ALA A 110 4.52 -13.89 1.62
C ALA A 110 6.02 -13.73 1.96
N SER A 111 6.48 -14.52 2.93
CA SER A 111 7.88 -14.54 3.40
C SER A 111 8.82 -15.12 2.37
#